data_AF-A0A524EYQ9-F1
#
_entry.id   AF-A0A524EYQ9-F1
#
_cell.length_a   1.000
_cell.length_b   1.000
_cell.length_c   1.000
_cell.angle_alpha   90.00
_cell.angle_beta   90.00
_cell.angle_gamma   90.00
#
_symmetry.space_group_name_H-M   'P 1'
#
loop_
_entity.id
_entity.type
_entity.pdbx_description
1 polymer ?
#
loop_
_entity_poly.entity_id
_entity_poly.type
_entity_poly.pdbx_seq_one_letter_code
_entity_poly.pdbx_strand_id
1 'polypeptide(L)'
;MLEIILSDFTTKVQFDPSNPRELFEKIVTKILIPFYAETNDWNESIRKAVKELDFIQMRYKMPKGIDYQIELLHEIESHLRSSIADIKGVDRIEILFLNMDDYIAEINDIMKIPVVEGDHESKMKRLHTLGDLIASLNTFEISELLNYYIEKACQG
;
A
#
# COMPACT_ATOMS: atom_id res chain seq x y z
N MET A 1 7.60 6.72 29.89
CA MET A 1 8.33 6.06 28.79
C MET A 1 8.18 4.56 28.93
N LEU A 2 7.84 3.89 27.84
CA LEU A 2 7.60 2.45 27.77
C LEU A 2 8.69 1.84 26.88
N GLU A 3 9.39 0.79 27.33
CA GLU A 3 10.34 0.08 26.46
C GLU A 3 9.58 -0.93 25.57
N ILE A 4 9.63 -0.71 24.27
CA ILE A 4 9.06 -1.59 23.23
C ILE A 4 10.19 -2.44 22.64
N ILE A 5 9.92 -3.73 22.46
CA ILE A 5 10.79 -4.68 21.77
C ILE A 5 10.09 -5.09 20.48
N LEU A 6 10.77 -4.90 19.34
CA LEU A 6 10.24 -5.30 18.03
C LEU A 6 10.31 -6.83 17.85
N SER A 7 9.64 -7.35 16.82
CA SER A 7 9.62 -8.78 16.49
C SER A 7 10.95 -9.35 16.00
N ASP A 8 11.95 -8.49 15.76
CA ASP A 8 13.34 -8.91 15.55
C ASP A 8 14.04 -9.36 16.86
N PHE A 9 13.35 -9.23 18.01
CA PHE A 9 13.79 -9.57 19.36
C PHE A 9 15.09 -8.91 19.84
N THR A 10 15.65 -7.97 19.06
CA THR A 10 16.94 -7.35 19.32
C THR A 10 16.84 -5.83 19.40
N THR A 11 15.91 -5.23 18.66
CA THR A 11 15.70 -3.80 18.68
C THR A 11 14.80 -3.41 19.84
N LYS A 12 15.32 -2.50 20.68
CA LYS A 12 14.61 -1.87 21.78
C LYS A 12 14.38 -0.40 21.46
N VAL A 13 13.18 0.09 21.76
CA VAL A 13 12.77 1.47 21.50
C VAL A 13 12.15 2.05 22.77
N GLN A 14 12.57 3.26 23.15
CA GLN A 14 11.92 4.00 24.21
C GLN A 14 10.71 4.74 23.63
N PHE A 15 9.52 4.22 23.91
CA PHE A 15 8.28 4.77 23.38
C PHE A 15 7.80 5.98 24.21
N ASP A 16 7.62 7.08 23.49
CA ASP A 16 6.94 8.29 23.93
C ASP A 16 5.60 8.42 23.17
N PRO A 17 4.45 8.30 23.84
CA PRO A 17 3.14 8.48 23.21
C PRO A 17 2.94 9.84 22.55
N SER A 18 3.65 10.87 23.00
CA SER A 18 3.59 12.22 22.43
C SER A 18 4.49 12.42 21.21
N ASN A 19 5.42 11.49 20.98
CA ASN A 19 6.31 11.48 19.83
C ASN A 19 6.63 10.03 19.42
N PRO A 20 5.69 9.33 18.74
CA PRO A 20 5.86 7.94 18.35
C PRO A 20 6.86 7.73 17.21
N ARG A 21 7.46 8.80 16.68
CA ARG A 21 8.30 8.79 15.48
C ARG A 21 9.46 7.79 15.55
N GLU A 22 10.14 7.72 16.69
CA GLU A 22 11.26 6.79 16.86
C GLU A 22 10.81 5.33 16.71
N LEU A 23 9.61 4.99 17.18
CA LEU A 23 9.03 3.66 16.99
C LEU A 23 8.83 3.36 15.51
N PHE A 24 8.24 4.30 14.77
CA PHE A 24 7.97 4.11 13.34
C PHE A 24 9.26 4.01 12.53
N GLU A 25 10.24 4.86 12.79
CA GLU A 25 11.56 4.79 12.16
C GLU A 25 12.22 3.43 12.38
N LYS A 26 12.09 2.86 13.59
CA LYS A 26 12.62 1.53 13.89
C LYS A 26 11.84 0.42 13.19
N ILE A 27 10.51 0.52 13.10
CA ILE A 27 9.71 -0.42 12.31
C ILE A 27 10.14 -0.38 10.83
N VAL A 28 10.33 0.80 10.25
CA VAL A 28 10.79 0.95 8.86
C VAL A 28 12.17 0.34 8.67
N THR A 29 13.15 0.73 9.49
CA THR A 29 14.55 0.35 9.30
C THR A 29 14.89 -1.07 9.72
N LYS A 30 14.13 -1.67 10.64
CA LYS A 30 14.41 -3.00 11.19
C LYS A 30 13.47 -4.09 10.71
N ILE A 31 12.29 -3.73 10.23
CA ILE A 31 11.28 -4.69 9.81
C ILE A 31 10.99 -4.53 8.32
N LEU A 32 10.59 -3.35 7.87
CA LEU A 32 10.17 -3.13 6.49
C LEU A 32 11.33 -3.29 5.50
N ILE A 33 12.40 -2.51 5.67
CA ILE A 33 13.52 -2.48 4.72
C ILE A 33 14.22 -3.86 4.61
N PRO A 34 14.54 -4.56 5.71
CA PRO A 34 15.13 -5.89 5.61
C PRO A 34 14.20 -6.90 4.93
N PHE A 35 12.91 -6.89 5.23
CA PHE A 35 11.95 -7.79 4.62
C PHE A 35 11.79 -7.53 3.11
N TYR A 36 11.78 -6.25 2.70
CA TYR A 36 11.79 -5.89 1.28
C TYR A 36 13.07 -6.37 0.59
N ALA A 37 14.23 -6.21 1.20
CA ALA A 37 15.50 -6.67 0.63
C ALA A 37 15.53 -8.19 0.41
N GLU A 38 14.81 -8.96 1.21
CA GLU A 38 14.68 -10.42 1.07
C GLU A 38 13.64 -10.85 0.04
N THR A 39 12.50 -10.15 -0.03
CA THR A 39 11.33 -10.58 -0.80
C THR A 39 11.17 -9.87 -2.14
N ASN A 40 11.74 -8.67 -2.27
CA ASN A 40 11.51 -7.73 -3.36
C ASN A 40 10.01 -7.40 -3.57
N ASP A 41 9.18 -7.52 -2.53
CA ASP A 41 7.74 -7.24 -2.57
C ASP A 41 7.41 -6.10 -1.59
N TRP A 42 7.19 -4.91 -2.14
CA TRP A 42 6.92 -3.71 -1.36
C TRP A 42 5.57 -3.79 -0.62
N ASN A 43 4.55 -4.37 -1.24
CA ASN A 43 3.20 -4.48 -0.67
C ASN A 43 3.15 -5.46 0.51
N GLU A 44 3.84 -6.60 0.41
CA GLU A 44 4.00 -7.50 1.55
C GLU A 44 4.86 -6.86 2.65
N SER A 45 5.87 -6.06 2.29
CA SER A 45 6.72 -5.35 3.25
C SER A 45 5.94 -4.32 4.08
N ILE A 46 5.07 -3.52 3.45
CA ILE A 46 4.21 -2.58 4.19
C ILE A 46 3.20 -3.34 5.05
N ARG A 47 2.57 -4.40 4.52
CA ARG A 47 1.67 -5.26 5.32
C ARG A 47 2.38 -5.85 6.53
N LYS A 48 3.65 -6.25 6.40
CA LYS A 48 4.48 -6.73 7.52
C LYS A 48 4.71 -5.62 8.56
N ALA A 49 5.00 -4.40 8.14
CA ALA A 49 5.19 -3.25 9.03
C ALA A 49 3.91 -2.85 9.79
N VAL A 50 2.75 -2.87 9.13
CA VAL A 50 1.46 -2.59 9.78
C VAL A 50 1.11 -3.69 10.79
N LYS A 51 1.29 -4.97 10.42
CA LYS A 51 1.11 -6.11 11.35
C LYS A 51 2.04 -6.01 12.56
N GLU A 52 3.25 -5.51 12.37
CA GLU A 52 4.19 -5.27 13.46
C GLU A 52 3.65 -4.23 14.44
N LEU A 53 3.17 -3.10 13.92
CA LEU A 53 2.56 -2.05 14.74
C LEU A 53 1.34 -2.59 15.51
N ASP A 54 0.47 -3.35 14.85
CA ASP A 54 -0.70 -3.97 15.49
C ASP A 54 -0.29 -4.93 16.62
N PHE A 55 0.76 -5.73 16.40
CA PHE A 55 1.31 -6.63 17.41
C PHE A 55 1.84 -5.85 18.61
N ILE A 56 2.58 -4.76 18.37
CA ILE A 56 3.11 -3.88 19.42
C ILE A 56 1.96 -3.25 20.20
N GLN A 57 0.96 -2.69 19.51
CA GLN A 57 -0.20 -2.08 20.14
C GLN A 57 -0.93 -3.07 21.05
N MET A 58 -1.13 -4.31 20.57
CA MET A 58 -1.75 -5.37 21.36
C MET A 58 -0.90 -5.78 22.57
N ARG A 59 0.40 -6.05 22.35
CA ARG A 59 1.33 -6.54 23.37
C ARG A 59 1.51 -5.55 24.52
N TYR A 60 1.58 -4.27 24.18
CA TYR A 60 1.84 -3.19 25.12
C TYR A 60 0.57 -2.43 25.55
N LYS A 61 -0.60 -2.91 25.14
CA LYS A 61 -1.92 -2.31 25.44
C LYS A 61 -1.98 -0.82 25.06
N MET A 62 -1.33 -0.46 23.95
CA MET A 62 -1.44 0.90 23.42
C MET A 62 -2.85 1.11 22.85
N PRO A 63 -3.33 2.35 22.79
CA PRO A 63 -4.58 2.66 22.10
C PRO A 63 -4.51 2.17 20.66
N LYS A 64 -5.51 1.39 20.24
CA LYS A 64 -5.72 1.09 18.83
C LYS A 64 -6.31 2.33 18.19
N GLY A 65 -5.56 2.96 17.29
CA GLY A 65 -6.00 4.12 16.54
C GLY A 65 -5.50 4.02 15.11
N ILE A 66 -6.37 4.32 14.15
CA ILE A 66 -6.03 4.49 12.74
C ILE A 66 -4.89 5.52 12.59
N ASP A 67 -4.83 6.51 13.50
CA ASP A 67 -3.81 7.57 13.52
C ASP A 67 -2.38 7.02 13.56
N TYR A 68 -2.08 5.99 14.37
CA TYR A 68 -0.73 5.42 14.40
C TYR A 68 -0.36 4.66 13.13
N GLN A 69 -1.34 4.03 12.46
CA GLN A 69 -1.10 3.39 11.18
C GLN A 69 -0.85 4.45 10.09
N ILE A 70 -1.62 5.55 10.09
CA ILE A 70 -1.41 6.68 9.17
C ILE A 70 -0.03 7.31 9.40
N GLU A 71 0.35 7.56 10.65
CA GLU A 71 1.66 8.13 10.98
C GLU A 71 2.82 7.20 10.58
N LEU A 72 2.67 5.88 10.74
CA LEU A 72 3.63 4.90 10.22
C LEU A 72 3.75 5.00 8.70
N LEU A 73 2.64 5.09 7.97
CA LEU A 73 2.65 5.26 6.52
C LEU A 73 3.35 6.55 6.09
N HIS A 74 3.14 7.66 6.80
CA HIS A 74 3.88 8.90 6.55
C HIS A 74 5.40 8.74 6.81
N GLU A 75 5.80 7.98 7.84
CA GLU A 75 7.23 7.73 8.09
C GLU A 75 7.85 6.82 7.01
N ILE A 76 7.07 5.85 6.49
CA ILE A 76 7.47 5.05 5.31
C ILE A 76 7.68 5.95 4.10
N GLU A 77 6.74 6.88 3.84
CA GLU A 77 6.86 7.85 2.74
C GLU A 77 8.08 8.76 2.91
N SER A 78 8.41 9.16 4.14
CA SER A 78 9.58 9.98 4.46
C SER A 78 10.89 9.28 4.06
N HIS A 79 10.99 7.97 4.34
CA HIS A 79 12.14 7.14 4.03
C HIS A 79 12.24 6.83 2.54
N LEU A 80 11.11 6.76 1.84
CA LEU A 80 11.09 6.72 0.39
C LEU A 80 11.71 8.00 -0.17
N ARG A 81 11.29 9.19 0.27
CA ARG A 81 11.83 10.47 -0.24
C ARG A 81 13.34 10.63 -0.02
N SER A 82 13.89 10.13 1.08
CA SER A 82 15.34 10.18 1.36
C SER A 82 16.15 9.08 0.66
N SER A 83 15.51 7.97 0.26
CA SER A 83 16.15 6.82 -0.41
C SER A 83 15.94 6.78 -1.94
N ILE A 84 15.00 7.57 -2.48
CA ILE A 84 14.65 7.67 -3.92
C ILE A 84 15.78 8.28 -4.78
N ALA A 85 16.79 8.91 -4.19
CA ALA A 85 17.92 9.44 -4.96
C ALA A 85 18.80 8.35 -5.63
N ASP A 86 18.85 7.14 -5.04
CA ASP A 86 19.75 6.07 -5.50
C ASP A 86 19.02 4.92 -6.22
N ILE A 87 17.69 4.91 -6.24
CA ILE A 87 16.89 3.90 -6.96
C ILE A 87 16.41 4.51 -8.28
N LYS A 88 17.14 4.26 -9.37
CA LYS A 88 16.67 4.63 -10.71
C LYS A 88 15.40 3.84 -11.03
N GLY A 89 14.27 4.53 -11.12
CA GLY A 89 13.00 3.99 -11.61
C GLY A 89 11.80 4.09 -10.66
N VAL A 90 11.95 4.65 -9.47
CA VAL A 90 10.83 4.82 -8.52
C VAL A 90 10.53 6.31 -8.35
N ASP A 91 9.83 6.88 -9.32
CA ASP A 91 9.27 8.21 -9.19
C ASP A 91 8.07 8.14 -8.23
N ARG A 92 8.30 8.63 -7.01
CA ARG A 92 7.31 9.12 -6.02
C ARG A 92 6.10 8.20 -5.81
N ILE A 93 6.21 7.39 -4.75
CA ILE A 93 5.10 6.59 -4.23
C ILE A 93 4.67 5.60 -5.32
N GLU A 94 5.41 4.51 -5.46
CA GLU A 94 4.78 3.25 -5.83
C GLU A 94 3.81 2.89 -4.70
N ILE A 95 2.64 3.48 -4.90
CA ILE A 95 1.31 3.21 -4.42
C ILE A 95 1.25 1.83 -3.77
N LEU A 96 0.60 1.78 -2.61
CA LEU A 96 0.23 0.61 -1.81
C LEU A 96 -0.60 -0.47 -2.54
N PHE A 97 -0.58 -0.49 -3.86
CA PHE A 97 -1.50 -1.21 -4.72
C PHE A 97 -0.69 -1.84 -5.85
N LEU A 98 -1.26 -2.86 -6.47
CA LEU A 98 -0.76 -3.45 -7.70
C LEU A 98 -0.29 -2.35 -8.66
N ASN A 99 0.78 -2.61 -9.41
CA ASN A 99 1.26 -1.69 -10.44
C ASN A 99 0.05 -1.24 -11.28
N MET A 100 -0.20 0.07 -11.36
CA MET A 100 -1.40 0.61 -12.01
C MET A 100 -1.49 0.12 -13.48
N ASP A 101 -0.35 -0.15 -14.10
CA ASP A 101 -0.24 -0.80 -15.40
C ASP A 101 -0.86 -2.21 -15.43
N ASP A 102 -0.68 -3.01 -14.39
CA ASP A 102 -1.29 -4.35 -14.26
C ASP A 102 -2.81 -4.25 -14.14
N TYR A 103 -3.29 -3.27 -13.36
CA TYR A 103 -4.72 -3.01 -13.19
C TYR A 103 -5.37 -2.51 -14.49
N ILE A 104 -4.68 -1.62 -15.21
CA ILE A 104 -5.08 -1.17 -16.55
C ILE A 104 -5.07 -2.34 -17.54
N ALA A 105 -4.07 -3.22 -17.49
CA ALA A 105 -3.99 -4.42 -18.32
C ALA A 105 -5.17 -5.35 -18.06
N GLU A 106 -5.50 -5.58 -16.79
CA GLU A 106 -6.62 -6.44 -16.38
C GLU A 106 -7.99 -5.84 -16.77
N ILE A 107 -8.18 -4.53 -16.59
CA ILE A 107 -9.38 -3.84 -17.12
C ILE A 107 -9.45 -4.00 -18.64
N ASN A 108 -8.35 -3.79 -19.35
CA ASN A 108 -8.33 -3.93 -20.81
C ASN A 108 -8.67 -5.36 -21.24
N ASP A 109 -8.21 -6.38 -20.50
CA ASP A 109 -8.52 -7.77 -20.78
C ASP A 109 -9.98 -8.12 -20.49
N ILE A 110 -10.56 -7.60 -19.40
CA ILE A 110 -12.00 -7.69 -19.11
C ILE A 110 -12.81 -7.01 -20.23
N MET A 111 -12.35 -5.86 -20.72
CA MET A 111 -13.02 -5.09 -21.78
C MET A 111 -12.92 -5.75 -23.16
N LYS A 112 -11.89 -6.59 -23.40
CA LYS A 112 -11.76 -7.42 -24.61
C LYS A 112 -12.72 -8.61 -24.64
N ILE A 113 -13.34 -8.98 -23.51
CA ILE A 113 -14.32 -10.07 -23.48
C ILE A 113 -15.47 -9.70 -24.43
N PRO A 114 -15.71 -10.49 -25.50
CA PRO A 114 -16.71 -10.17 -26.51
C PRO A 114 -18.10 -10.14 -25.86
N VAL A 115 -18.79 -9.02 -26.03
CA VAL A 115 -20.18 -8.90 -25.63
C VAL A 115 -21.05 -9.07 -26.86
N VAL A 116 -21.73 -10.20 -26.95
CA VAL A 116 -22.68 -10.47 -28.02
C VAL A 116 -23.95 -9.65 -27.77
N GLU A 117 -24.46 -9.02 -28.82
CA GLU A 117 -25.71 -8.27 -28.74
C GLU A 117 -26.88 -9.22 -28.40
N GLY A 118 -27.64 -8.89 -27.35
CA GLY A 118 -28.70 -9.76 -26.80
C GLY A 118 -28.25 -10.72 -25.69
N ASP A 119 -26.94 -10.91 -25.47
CA ASP A 119 -26.42 -11.74 -24.36
C ASP A 119 -26.30 -10.90 -23.06
N HIS A 120 -27.40 -10.84 -22.33
CA HIS A 120 -27.48 -10.12 -21.05
C HIS A 120 -26.60 -10.77 -19.96
N GLU A 121 -26.39 -12.08 -20.00
CA GLU A 121 -25.64 -12.80 -18.97
C GLU A 121 -24.15 -12.48 -19.07
N SER A 122 -23.58 -12.51 -20.28
CA SER A 122 -22.19 -12.12 -20.51
C SER A 122 -21.93 -10.64 -20.20
N LYS A 123 -22.90 -9.76 -20.47
CA LYS A 123 -22.83 -8.34 -20.07
C LYS A 123 -22.76 -8.19 -18.56
N MET A 124 -23.66 -8.86 -17.84
CA MET A 124 -23.72 -8.76 -16.39
C MET A 124 -22.48 -9.37 -15.73
N LYS A 125 -21.98 -10.49 -16.26
CA LYS A 125 -20.74 -11.10 -15.77
C LYS A 125 -19.55 -10.15 -15.93
N ARG A 126 -19.41 -9.49 -17.09
CA ARG A 126 -18.35 -8.50 -17.31
C ARG A 126 -18.46 -7.32 -16.34
N LEU A 127 -19.68 -6.80 -16.12
CA LEU A 127 -19.92 -5.72 -15.17
C LEU A 127 -19.65 -6.12 -13.73
N HIS A 128 -19.99 -7.35 -13.33
CA HIS A 128 -19.67 -7.88 -12.00
C HIS A 128 -18.17 -8.04 -11.81
N THR A 129 -17.45 -8.63 -12.77
CA THR A 129 -16.00 -8.79 -12.69
C THR A 129 -15.29 -7.42 -12.63
N LEU A 130 -15.74 -6.45 -13.44
CA LEU A 130 -15.22 -5.09 -13.36
C LEU A 130 -15.58 -4.42 -12.02
N GLY A 131 -16.80 -4.65 -11.52
CA GLY A 131 -17.28 -4.12 -10.25
C GLY A 131 -16.50 -4.64 -9.05
N ASP A 132 -16.18 -5.93 -9.02
CA ASP A 132 -15.37 -6.55 -7.96
C ASP A 132 -13.94 -6.01 -7.98
N LEU A 133 -13.38 -5.82 -9.18
CA LEU A 133 -12.07 -5.23 -9.37
C LEU A 133 -12.04 -3.78 -8.86
N ILE A 134 -13.02 -2.95 -9.24
CA ILE A 134 -13.13 -1.54 -8.80
C ILE A 134 -13.45 -1.42 -7.32
N ALA A 135 -14.29 -2.31 -6.77
CA ALA A 135 -14.66 -2.29 -5.36
C ALA A 135 -13.48 -2.59 -4.42
N SER A 136 -12.41 -3.19 -4.95
CA SER A 136 -11.17 -3.43 -4.20
C SER A 136 -10.27 -2.20 -4.11
N LEU A 137 -10.56 -1.14 -4.89
CA LEU A 137 -9.82 0.11 -4.88
C LEU A 137 -10.29 1.05 -3.78
N ASN A 138 -9.35 1.83 -3.24
CA ASN A 138 -9.66 2.99 -2.42
C ASN A 138 -9.89 4.25 -3.29
N THR A 139 -10.35 5.33 -2.64
CA THR A 139 -10.68 6.61 -3.29
C THR A 139 -9.52 7.23 -4.06
N PHE A 140 -8.28 7.00 -3.63
CA PHE A 140 -7.07 7.50 -4.29
C PHE A 140 -6.76 6.71 -5.57
N GLU A 141 -6.74 5.37 -5.55
CA GLU A 141 -6.57 4.60 -6.82
C GLU A 141 -7.67 4.90 -7.82
N ILE A 142 -8.91 5.08 -7.36
CA ILE A 142 -10.02 5.42 -8.25
C ILE A 142 -9.73 6.77 -8.93
N SER A 143 -9.18 7.73 -8.20
CA SER A 143 -8.84 9.06 -8.74
C SER A 143 -7.70 8.97 -9.76
N GLU A 144 -6.67 8.18 -9.50
CA GLU A 144 -5.54 7.96 -10.42
C GLU A 144 -5.97 7.19 -11.68
N LEU A 145 -6.80 6.16 -11.54
CA LEU A 145 -7.39 5.42 -12.66
C LEU A 145 -8.20 6.36 -13.56
N LEU A 146 -9.00 7.25 -12.98
CA LEU A 146 -9.76 8.25 -13.72
C LEU A 146 -8.83 9.23 -14.44
N ASN A 147 -7.78 9.74 -13.77
CA ASN A 147 -6.78 10.62 -14.38
C ASN A 147 -6.11 9.95 -15.59
N TYR A 148 -5.69 8.70 -15.46
CA TYR A 148 -5.10 7.93 -16.56
C TYR A 148 -6.00 7.91 -17.81
N TYR A 149 -7.28 7.57 -17.64
CA TYR A 149 -8.21 7.49 -18.77
C TYR A 149 -8.57 8.87 -19.34
N ILE A 150 -8.62 9.91 -18.50
CA ILE A 150 -8.82 11.30 -18.94
C ILE A 150 -7.64 11.77 -19.80
N GLU A 151 -6.41 11.59 -19.34
CA GLU A 151 -5.21 11.97 -20.09
C GLU A 151 -5.14 11.25 -21.43
N LYS A 152 -5.42 9.94 -21.43
CA LYS A 152 -5.47 9.13 -22.66
C LYS A 152 -6.55 9.60 -23.63
N ALA A 153 -7.71 10.03 -23.13
CA ALA A 153 -8.78 10.58 -23.96
C ALA A 153 -8.44 11.98 -24.51
N CYS A 154 -7.65 12.78 -23.78
CA CYS A 154 -7.19 14.10 -24.22
C CYS A 154 -6.01 14.05 -25.20
N GLN A 155 -5.27 12.94 -25.26
CA GLN A 155 -4.17 12.72 -26.20
C GLN A 155 -4.63 12.08 -27.53
N GLY A 156 -5.92 11.75 -27.67
CA GLY A 156 -6.54 11.14 -28.84
C GLY A 156 -7.16 12.13 -29.82
#